data_AF-A0A2N5A1Z4-F1
#
_entry.id   AF-A0A2N5A1Z4-F1
#
_cell.length_a   1.000
_cell.length_b   1.000
_cell.length_c   1.000
_cell.angle_alpha   90.00
_cell.angle_beta   90.00
_cell.angle_gamma   90.00
#
_symmetry.space_group_name_H-M   'P 1'
#
loop_
_entity.id
_entity.type
_entity.pdbx_description
1 polymer ?
#
loop_
_entity_poly.entity_id
_entity_poly.type
_entity_poly.pdbx_seq_one_letter_code
_entity_poly.pdbx_strand_id
1 'polypeptide(L)'
;FTLHKPLLEQLQVLSGVSVPSTITAENGTLFRENLLFTHRGLSGPAVLQISSYWQPGEFVTVNLLPDCNLEDFLNEQRSAHPNQSLKNTLAMQLPKRLVECLQQLGQIPDVTLKQLNVRDQQTLVETLTAWRVQPNGTEGYRTA
;
A
#
# COMPACT_ATOMS: atom_id res chain seq x y z
N PHE A 1 -4.96 7.03 -11.61
CA PHE A 1 -3.58 7.55 -11.60
C PHE A 1 -2.68 6.67 -12.43
N THR A 2 -1.83 7.28 -13.27
CA THR A 2 -0.73 6.58 -13.94
C THR A 2 0.55 6.70 -13.11
N LEU A 3 1.39 5.67 -13.15
CA LEU A 3 2.66 5.63 -12.39
C LEU A 3 3.87 5.64 -13.33
N HIS A 4 5.03 6.04 -12.80
CA HIS A 4 6.31 5.96 -13.52
C HIS A 4 6.70 4.50 -13.83
N LYS A 5 7.35 4.27 -14.98
CA LYS A 5 7.70 2.94 -15.50
C LYS A 5 8.37 1.99 -14.48
N PRO A 6 9.37 2.43 -13.67
CA PRO A 6 10.04 1.52 -12.72
C PRO A 6 9.09 0.93 -11.67
N LEU A 7 8.17 1.75 -11.15
CA LEU A 7 7.17 1.32 -10.20
C LEU A 7 6.05 0.53 -10.89
N LEU A 8 5.71 0.89 -12.13
CA LEU A 8 4.66 0.24 -12.90
C LEU A 8 5.01 -1.22 -13.26
N GLU A 9 6.23 -1.49 -13.70
CA GLU A 9 6.68 -2.84 -14.07
C GLU A 9 6.60 -3.83 -12.90
N GLN A 10 6.72 -3.31 -11.68
CA GLN A 10 6.63 -4.07 -10.45
C GLN A 10 5.19 -4.25 -10.00
N LEU A 11 4.36 -3.20 -10.09
CA LEU A 11 2.97 -3.24 -9.63
C LEU A 11 2.00 -3.86 -10.66
N GLN A 12 2.38 -4.00 -11.93
CA GLN A 12 1.52 -4.64 -12.93
C GLN A 12 1.12 -6.08 -12.56
N VAL A 13 1.98 -6.78 -11.80
CA VAL A 13 1.71 -8.14 -11.29
C VAL A 13 0.59 -8.14 -10.25
N LEU A 14 0.19 -6.97 -9.74
CA LEU A 14 -0.93 -6.75 -8.84
C LEU A 14 -2.19 -6.32 -9.57
N SER A 15 -2.20 -6.25 -10.91
CA SER A 15 -3.41 -5.89 -11.67
C SER A 15 -4.61 -6.76 -11.23
N GLY A 16 -5.70 -6.08 -10.87
CA GLY A 16 -6.92 -6.70 -10.34
C GLY A 16 -6.95 -6.90 -8.83
N VAL A 17 -5.84 -6.69 -8.11
CA VAL A 17 -5.82 -6.69 -6.64
C VAL A 17 -6.46 -5.41 -6.12
N SER A 18 -7.37 -5.55 -5.16
CA SER A 18 -8.00 -4.42 -4.48
C SER A 18 -7.84 -4.54 -2.97
N VAL A 19 -7.67 -3.41 -2.30
CA VAL A 19 -7.54 -3.31 -0.85
C VAL A 19 -8.37 -2.15 -0.29
N PRO A 20 -9.03 -2.32 0.86
CA PRO A 20 -9.53 -1.18 1.64
C PRO A 20 -8.37 -0.25 1.97
N SER A 21 -8.55 1.05 1.74
CA SER A 21 -7.49 2.03 1.95
C SER A 21 -8.04 3.38 2.41
N THR A 22 -7.16 4.22 2.94
CA THR A 22 -7.38 5.66 2.91
C THR A 22 -6.37 6.31 2.00
N ILE A 23 -6.80 7.34 1.28
CA ILE A 23 -5.93 8.14 0.42
C ILE A 23 -6.10 9.62 0.75
N THR A 24 -4.98 10.31 0.89
CA THR A 24 -4.93 11.72 1.30
C THR A 24 -4.17 12.54 0.26
N ALA A 25 -4.76 13.64 -0.19
CA ALA A 25 -4.10 14.63 -1.06
C ALA A 25 -3.24 15.60 -0.24
N GLU A 26 -2.32 16.33 -0.89
CA GLU A 26 -1.47 17.34 -0.24
C GLU A 26 -2.27 18.42 0.51
N ASN A 27 -3.46 18.76 0.01
CA ASN A 27 -4.35 19.73 0.66
C ASN A 27 -5.09 19.19 1.91
N GLY A 28 -4.82 17.94 2.31
CA GLY A 28 -5.43 17.30 3.48
C GLY A 28 -6.76 16.61 3.22
N THR A 29 -7.32 16.69 2.01
CA THR A 29 -8.55 15.94 1.66
C THR A 29 -8.28 14.44 1.76
N LEU A 30 -9.15 13.72 2.47
CA LEU A 30 -9.02 12.29 2.71
C LEU A 30 -10.28 11.54 2.25
N PHE A 31 -10.07 10.43 1.55
CA PHE A 31 -11.13 9.46 1.23
C PHE A 31 -10.77 8.09 1.78
N ARG A 32 -11.79 7.37 2.24
CA ARG A 32 -11.69 6.01 2.75
C ARG A 32 -12.49 5.07 1.87
N GLU A 33 -11.79 4.39 0.98
CA GLU A 33 -12.40 3.61 -0.09
C GLU A 33 -11.44 2.53 -0.59
N ASN A 34 -11.95 1.64 -1.44
CA ASN A 34 -11.10 0.63 -2.07
C ASN A 34 -10.13 1.25 -3.09
N LEU A 35 -8.86 0.88 -2.98
CA LEU A 35 -7.84 1.11 -3.99
C LEU A 35 -7.72 -0.14 -4.86
N LEU A 36 -7.55 0.06 -6.16
CA LEU A 36 -7.37 -1.00 -7.16
C LEU A 36 -6.03 -0.82 -7.87
N PHE A 37 -5.21 -1.88 -7.89
CA PHE A 37 -4.01 -1.94 -8.71
C PHE A 37 -4.38 -2.32 -10.15
N THR A 38 -3.82 -1.60 -11.14
CA THR A 38 -4.06 -1.84 -12.57
C THR A 38 -2.75 -1.94 -13.34
N HIS A 39 -2.81 -2.39 -14.60
CA HIS A 39 -1.65 -2.42 -15.50
C HIS A 39 -1.02 -1.05 -15.76
N ARG A 40 -1.74 0.04 -15.48
CA ARG A 40 -1.32 1.41 -15.81
C ARG A 40 -1.07 2.27 -14.57
N GLY A 41 -1.42 1.77 -13.38
CA GLY A 41 -1.16 2.42 -12.11
C GLY A 41 -2.20 2.07 -11.06
N LEU A 42 -2.81 3.11 -10.47
CA LEU A 42 -3.79 2.98 -9.39
C LEU A 42 -5.16 3.49 -9.85
N SER A 43 -6.22 2.81 -9.41
CA SER A 43 -7.61 3.14 -9.68
C SER A 43 -8.49 2.76 -8.47
N GLY A 44 -9.80 2.58 -8.69
CA GLY A 44 -10.78 2.29 -7.65
C GLY A 44 -11.41 3.56 -7.07
N PRO A 45 -12.50 3.43 -6.28
CA PRO A 45 -13.23 4.59 -5.76
C PRO A 45 -12.35 5.58 -5.00
N ALA A 46 -11.35 5.11 -4.25
CA ALA A 46 -10.39 5.97 -3.54
C ALA A 46 -9.65 6.90 -4.50
N VAL A 47 -9.08 6.34 -5.58
CA VAL A 47 -8.31 7.10 -6.56
C VAL A 47 -9.22 8.01 -7.39
N LEU A 48 -10.41 7.55 -7.75
CA LEU A 48 -11.37 8.35 -8.52
C LEU A 48 -11.79 9.60 -7.73
N GLN A 49 -12.14 9.44 -6.45
CA GLN A 49 -12.53 10.56 -5.59
C GLN A 49 -11.38 11.53 -5.32
N ILE A 50 -10.20 11.03 -4.94
CA ILE A 50 -9.07 11.91 -4.61
C ILE A 50 -8.51 12.63 -5.84
N SER A 51 -8.69 12.07 -7.05
CA SER A 51 -8.17 12.68 -8.28
C SER A 51 -8.76 14.07 -8.57
N SER A 52 -9.95 14.39 -8.02
CA SER A 52 -10.55 15.73 -8.11
C SER A 52 -9.83 16.79 -7.25
N TYR A 53 -9.03 16.35 -6.27
CA TYR A 53 -8.32 17.21 -5.32
C TYR A 53 -6.81 17.22 -5.54
N TRP A 54 -6.31 16.35 -6.43
CA TRP A 54 -4.90 16.24 -6.79
C TRP A 54 -4.55 17.15 -7.96
N GLN A 55 -3.40 17.82 -7.89
CA GLN A 55 -2.81 18.59 -8.98
C GLN A 55 -1.56 17.90 -9.55
N PRO A 56 -1.27 18.08 -10.86
CA PRO A 56 -0.04 17.57 -11.46
C PRO A 56 1.22 17.93 -10.67
N GLY A 57 2.01 16.92 -10.32
CA GLY A 57 3.23 17.07 -9.54
C GLY A 57 3.06 16.83 -8.04
N GLU A 58 1.84 16.83 -7.52
CA GLU A 58 1.56 16.55 -6.10
C GLU A 58 1.68 15.06 -5.78
N PHE A 59 1.96 14.75 -4.50
CA PHE A 59 1.87 13.40 -4.00
C PHE A 59 0.47 13.12 -3.44
N VAL A 60 0.16 11.84 -3.35
CA VAL A 60 -0.91 11.32 -2.50
C VAL A 60 -0.31 10.36 -1.49
N THR A 61 -0.85 10.34 -0.29
CA THR A 61 -0.45 9.41 0.77
C THR A 61 -1.51 8.33 0.92
N VAL A 62 -1.10 7.08 0.84
CA VAL A 62 -1.99 5.91 0.91
C VAL A 62 -1.71 5.13 2.20
N ASN A 63 -2.76 4.86 2.97
CA ASN A 63 -2.75 3.86 4.02
C ASN A 63 -3.43 2.59 3.50
N LEU A 64 -2.67 1.50 3.38
CA LEU A 64 -3.14 0.19 2.91
C LEU A 64 -3.78 -0.65 4.03
N LEU A 65 -3.75 -0.17 5.27
CA LEU A 65 -4.24 -0.83 6.48
C LEU A 65 -5.07 0.14 7.34
N PRO A 66 -6.13 0.77 6.80
CA PRO A 66 -6.90 1.78 7.52
C PRO A 66 -7.73 1.23 8.69
N ASP A 67 -7.82 -0.10 8.80
CA ASP A 67 -8.58 -0.85 9.82
C ASP A 67 -7.70 -1.53 10.87
N CYS A 68 -6.38 -1.43 10.71
CA CYS A 68 -5.44 -2.18 11.53
C CYS A 68 -4.36 -1.24 12.07
N ASN A 69 -4.23 -1.18 13.40
CA ASN A 69 -3.01 -0.65 13.99
C ASN A 69 -1.90 -1.70 13.79
N LEU A 70 -1.13 -1.53 12.72
CA LEU A 70 -0.13 -2.52 12.32
C LEU A 70 0.95 -2.73 13.39
N GLU A 71 1.32 -1.71 14.16
CA GLU A 71 2.32 -1.85 15.21
C GLU A 71 1.81 -2.76 16.33
N ASP A 72 0.61 -2.50 16.86
CA ASP A 72 -0.03 -3.32 17.89
C ASP A 72 -0.23 -4.75 17.39
N PHE A 73 -0.76 -4.89 16.15
CA PHE A 73 -0.96 -6.20 15.52
C PHE A 73 0.35 -7.00 15.43
N LEU A 74 1.45 -6.39 14.97
CA LEU A 74 2.73 -7.08 14.88
C LEU A 74 3.28 -7.47 16.25
N ASN A 75 3.08 -6.64 17.28
CA ASN A 75 3.52 -6.93 18.64
C ASN A 75 2.72 -8.08 19.28
N GLU A 76 1.41 -8.10 19.07
CA GLU A 76 0.53 -9.21 19.48
C GLU A 76 0.93 -10.52 18.79
N GLN A 77 1.07 -10.50 17.45
CA GLN A 77 1.45 -11.68 16.68
C GLN A 77 2.86 -12.15 17.04
N ARG A 78 3.81 -11.24 17.31
CA ARG A 78 5.17 -11.60 17.76
C ARG A 78 5.14 -12.32 19.11
N SER A 79 4.26 -11.89 20.01
CA SER A 79 4.13 -12.50 21.34
C SER A 79 3.49 -13.89 21.27
N ALA A 80 2.46 -14.06 20.44
CA ALA A 80 1.75 -15.33 20.27
C ALA A 80 2.51 -16.34 19.39
N HIS A 81 3.14 -15.86 18.31
CA HIS A 81 3.70 -16.67 17.23
C HIS A 81 5.09 -16.17 16.78
N PRO A 82 6.10 -16.16 17.67
CA PRO A 82 7.41 -15.53 17.39
C PRO A 82 8.15 -16.11 16.17
N ASN A 83 7.91 -17.37 15.83
CA ASN A 83 8.55 -18.05 14.70
C ASN A 83 7.75 -17.92 13.38
N GLN A 84 6.58 -17.29 13.39
CA GLN A 84 5.82 -17.04 12.16
C GLN A 84 6.58 -16.06 11.27
N SER A 85 6.51 -16.26 9.95
CA SER A 85 7.12 -15.32 9.01
C SER A 85 6.34 -14.00 8.99
N LEU A 86 7.06 -12.90 8.81
CA LEU A 86 6.45 -11.58 8.62
C LEU A 86 5.49 -11.58 7.43
N LYS A 87 5.89 -12.22 6.32
CA LYS A 87 5.05 -12.44 5.14
C LYS A 87 3.68 -13.04 5.49
N ASN A 88 3.66 -14.16 6.22
CA ASN A 88 2.41 -14.83 6.55
C ASN A 88 1.55 -14.00 7.51
N THR A 89 2.19 -13.24 8.40
CA THR A 89 1.52 -12.35 9.35
C THR A 89 0.84 -11.19 8.63
N LEU A 90 1.54 -10.53 7.70
CA LEU A 90 0.96 -9.46 6.88
C LEU A 90 -0.14 -9.97 5.95
N ALA A 91 -0.04 -11.20 5.45
CA ALA A 91 -1.06 -11.82 4.61
C ALA A 91 -2.39 -12.10 5.34
N MET A 92 -2.45 -11.93 6.67
CA MET A 92 -3.69 -11.94 7.44
C MET A 92 -4.50 -10.64 7.27
N GLN A 93 -3.82 -9.53 6.92
CA GLN A 93 -4.43 -8.20 6.79
C GLN A 93 -4.42 -7.68 5.34
N LEU A 94 -3.48 -8.16 4.51
CA LEU A 94 -3.31 -7.74 3.13
C LEU A 94 -3.45 -8.92 2.17
N PRO A 95 -3.86 -8.68 0.89
CA PRO A 95 -3.84 -9.71 -0.12
C PRO A 95 -2.45 -10.32 -0.28
N LYS A 96 -2.38 -11.66 -0.29
CA LYS A 96 -1.11 -12.40 -0.37
C LYS A 96 -0.21 -11.95 -1.53
N ARG A 97 -0.79 -11.68 -2.70
CA ARG A 97 -0.06 -11.19 -3.89
C ARG A 97 0.63 -9.84 -3.64
N LEU A 98 -0.02 -8.94 -2.91
CA LEU A 98 0.56 -7.65 -2.54
C LEU A 98 1.76 -7.84 -1.61
N VAL A 99 1.62 -8.66 -0.58
CA VAL A 99 2.71 -8.96 0.35
C VAL A 99 3.89 -9.61 -0.36
N GLU A 100 3.64 -10.56 -1.27
CA GLU A 100 4.66 -11.21 -2.08
C GLU A 100 5.41 -10.23 -3.00
N CYS A 101 4.67 -9.34 -3.67
CA CYS A 101 5.26 -8.29 -4.49
C CYS A 101 6.15 -7.38 -3.64
N LEU A 102 5.64 -6.84 -2.52
CA LEU A 102 6.42 -5.95 -1.65
C LEU A 102 7.67 -6.63 -1.07
N GLN A 103 7.61 -7.93 -0.78
CA GLN A 103 8.77 -8.71 -0.38
C GLN A 103 9.80 -8.85 -1.51
N GLN A 104 9.37 -9.14 -2.73
CA GLN A 104 10.26 -9.18 -3.92
C GLN A 104 10.92 -7.83 -4.20
N LEU A 105 10.25 -6.73 -3.86
CA LEU A 105 10.77 -5.37 -3.97
C LEU A 105 11.70 -4.97 -2.82
N GLY A 106 11.96 -5.86 -1.86
CA GLY A 106 12.75 -5.59 -0.68
C GLY A 106 12.12 -4.58 0.29
N GLN A 107 10.82 -4.28 0.14
CA GLN A 107 10.08 -3.38 1.03
C GLN A 107 9.66 -4.07 2.33
N ILE A 108 9.56 -5.41 2.29
CA ILE A 108 9.25 -6.25 3.45
C ILE A 108 10.43 -7.21 3.66
N PRO A 109 11.05 -7.22 4.85
CA PRO A 109 12.14 -8.15 5.13
C PRO A 109 11.64 -9.60 5.19
N ASP A 110 12.43 -10.53 4.66
CA ASP A 110 12.14 -11.97 4.75
C ASP A 110 12.66 -12.55 6.06
N VAL A 111 11.92 -12.28 7.14
CA VAL A 111 12.28 -12.67 8.51
C VAL A 111 11.10 -13.24 9.27
N THR A 112 11.38 -13.93 10.36
CA THR A 112 10.36 -14.26 11.37
C THR A 112 10.02 -13.05 12.25
N LEU A 113 8.87 -13.05 12.91
CA LEU A 113 8.45 -11.93 13.77
C LEU A 113 9.45 -11.64 14.89
N LYS A 114 10.08 -12.67 15.49
CA LYS A 114 11.12 -12.47 16.52
C LYS A 114 12.42 -11.85 15.98
N GLN A 115 12.68 -11.96 14.67
CA GLN A 115 13.86 -11.40 14.01
C GLN A 115 13.64 -9.99 13.47
N LEU A 116 12.38 -9.58 13.33
CA LEU A 116 12.03 -8.22 12.93
C LEU A 116 12.41 -7.25 14.05
N ASN A 117 13.43 -6.43 13.82
CA ASN A 117 13.86 -5.41 14.77
C ASN A 117 12.94 -4.18 14.75
N VAL A 118 13.08 -3.31 15.75
CA VAL A 118 12.22 -2.13 15.93
C VAL A 118 12.32 -1.16 14.75
N ARG A 119 13.52 -0.93 14.21
CA ARG A 119 13.74 -0.01 13.10
C ARG A 119 13.06 -0.49 11.82
N ASP A 120 13.20 -1.78 11.53
CA ASP A 120 12.58 -2.41 10.36
C ASP A 120 11.05 -2.44 10.51
N GLN A 121 10.55 -2.68 11.73
CA GLN A 121 9.12 -2.60 12.03
C GLN A 121 8.56 -1.18 11.80
N GLN A 122 9.24 -0.13 12.28
CA GLN A 122 8.84 1.26 12.05
C GLN A 122 8.82 1.60 10.56
N THR A 123 9.87 1.21 9.84
CA THR A 123 9.98 1.42 8.39
C THR A 123 8.85 0.70 7.64
N LEU A 124 8.53 -0.53 8.04
CA LEU A 124 7.42 -1.30 7.49
C LEU A 124 6.07 -0.63 7.74
N VAL A 125 5.83 -0.14 8.97
CA VAL A 125 4.61 0.58 9.33
C VAL A 125 4.46 1.80 8.44
N GLU A 126 5.47 2.67 8.37
CA GLU A 126 5.47 3.84 7.50
C GLU A 126 5.24 3.48 6.02
N THR A 127 5.88 2.42 5.53
CA THR A 127 5.76 1.96 4.14
C THR A 127 4.33 1.54 3.80
N LEU A 128 3.61 0.91 4.75
CA LEU A 128 2.27 0.38 4.52
C LEU A 128 1.16 1.38 4.86
N THR A 129 1.38 2.28 5.82
CA THR A 129 0.35 3.21 6.31
C THR A 129 0.53 4.64 5.80
N ALA A 130 1.71 4.99 5.29
CA ALA A 130 2.05 6.31 4.77
C ALA A 130 2.73 6.23 3.40
N TRP A 131 2.27 5.31 2.54
CA TRP A 131 2.83 5.12 1.21
C TRP A 131 2.62 6.36 0.34
N ARG A 132 3.70 7.13 0.13
CA ARG A 132 3.68 8.31 -0.74
C ARG A 132 3.85 7.89 -2.19
N VAL A 133 2.88 8.28 -3.00
CA VAL A 133 2.86 8.03 -4.44
C VAL A 133 2.80 9.37 -5.14
N GLN A 134 3.66 9.59 -6.14
CA GLN A 134 3.53 10.70 -7.08
C GLN A 134 2.92 10.17 -8.37
N PRO A 135 1.63 10.44 -8.63
CA PRO A 135 1.04 10.13 -9.92
C PRO A 135 1.74 10.91 -11.04
N ASN A 136 2.02 10.26 -12.16
CA ASN A 136 2.49 10.95 -13.37
C ASN A 136 1.33 11.70 -14.07
N GLY A 137 0.10 11.30 -13.79
CA GLY A 137 -1.11 11.88 -14.34
C GLY A 137 -2.37 11.15 -13.90
N THR A 138 -3.51 11.70 -14.26
CA THR A 138 -4.78 10.96 -14.31
C THR A 138 -4.94 10.35 -15.71
N GLU A 139 -5.65 9.24 -15.83
CA GLU A 139 -5.93 8.67 -17.16
C GLU A 139 -6.97 9.49 -17.95
N GLY A 140 -7.54 10.53 -17.33
CA GLY A 140 -8.73 11.23 -17.79
C GLY A 140 -9.95 10.29 -17.83
N TYR A 141 -11.14 10.87 -17.96
CA TYR A 141 -12.31 10.10 -18.41
C TYR A 141 -12.06 9.65 -19.85
N ARG A 142 -11.38 8.52 -20.06
CA ARG A 142 -11.72 7.71 -21.23
C ARG A 142 -13.04 7.05 -20.89
N THR A 143 -14.09 7.77 -21.23
CA THR A 143 -15.48 7.30 -21.24
C THR A 143 -15.57 5.92 -21.89
N ALA A 144 -16.27 5.02 -21.18
CA ALA A 144 -17.10 3.90 -21.63
C ALA A 144 -16.68 3.10 -22.88
#